data_AF-A0AAU9V918-F1
#
_entry.id   AF-A0AAU9V918-F1
#
_cell.length_a   1.000
_cell.length_b   1.000
_cell.length_c   1.000
_cell.angle_alpha   90.00
_cell.angle_beta   90.00
_cell.angle_gamma   90.00
#
_symmetry.space_group_name_H-M   'P 1'
#
loop_
_entity.id
_entity.type
_entity.pdbx_description
1 polymer ?
#
loop_
_entity_poly.entity_id
_entity_poly.type
_entity_poly.pdbx_seq_one_letter_code
_entity_poly.pdbx_strand_id
1 'polypeptide(L)'
;MRAPAAWRERAPPPGHTIGQRPVFACCTEAWAAVRESALAARRCGACGGLAALRATDAALATLLAHCRAAHARLAPAPPARAARWLADDDIARFLQTLPNYRAAVDRTDYTAQELKQAYEREAEILGTSLGDGEVSSREIVADINTLVDLALFCESMDWLSTNIKTIPSLVGAPTAGGLKLTEKFLNDLAATAAVFDEIAQKCLIFLHLEVSFSDIDRRFYYDISLNCQYFITPK
;
A
#
# COMPACT_ATOMS: atom_id res chain seq x y z
N MET A 1 20.50 1.01 27.01
CA MET A 1 19.72 2.26 26.82
C MET A 1 19.89 2.68 25.36
N ARG A 2 18.84 2.54 24.53
CA ARG A 2 18.86 2.97 23.12
C ARG A 2 18.83 4.49 23.08
N ALA A 3 19.71 5.10 22.28
CA ALA A 3 19.68 6.54 22.03
C ALA A 3 18.31 6.96 21.46
N PRO A 4 17.80 8.17 21.78
CA PRO A 4 16.60 8.70 21.16
C PRO A 4 16.85 8.86 19.66
N ALA A 5 15.92 8.38 18.84
CA ALA A 5 15.99 8.55 17.39
C ALA A 5 16.01 10.05 17.05
N ALA A 6 17.00 10.48 16.26
CA ALA A 6 17.30 11.88 15.92
C ALA A 6 16.18 12.65 15.18
N TRP A 7 15.07 12.00 14.83
CA TRP A 7 13.88 12.63 14.24
C TRP A 7 12.73 12.81 15.25
N ARG A 8 12.80 12.21 16.45
CA ARG A 8 11.88 12.53 17.55
C ARG A 8 12.08 13.96 18.09
N GLU A 9 13.27 14.54 17.87
CA GLU A 9 13.63 15.90 18.30
C GLU A 9 13.68 16.92 17.15
N ARG A 10 13.40 16.50 15.91
CA ARG A 10 13.19 17.49 14.84
C ARG A 10 11.78 18.04 15.00
N ALA A 11 11.68 19.19 15.66
CA ALA A 11 10.59 20.11 15.37
C ALA A 11 10.47 20.22 13.85
N PRO A 12 9.24 20.23 13.30
CA PRO A 12 9.04 20.38 11.86
C PRO A 12 9.89 21.56 11.37
N PRO A 13 10.57 21.45 10.20
CA PRO A 13 11.44 22.51 9.74
C PRO A 13 10.65 23.82 9.78
N PRO A 14 11.17 24.89 10.41
CA PRO A 14 10.38 26.10 10.65
C PRO A 14 9.88 26.61 9.30
N GLY A 15 8.55 26.53 9.11
CA GLY A 15 7.88 26.73 7.82
C GLY A 15 6.89 25.64 7.41
N HIS A 16 6.85 24.48 8.08
CA HIS A 16 5.93 23.40 7.72
C HIS A 16 4.60 23.50 8.49
N THR A 17 3.67 24.25 7.92
CA THR A 17 2.26 24.30 8.35
C THR A 17 1.55 22.98 8.09
N ILE A 18 0.50 22.73 8.89
CA ILE A 18 -0.49 21.65 8.76
C ILE A 18 -0.93 21.49 7.30
N GLY A 19 -0.26 20.57 6.61
CA GLY A 19 -0.33 20.32 5.18
C GLY A 19 0.29 18.94 4.95
N GLN A 20 -0.23 17.96 5.68
CA GLN A 20 0.17 16.57 5.48
C GLN A 20 -0.18 16.17 4.05
N ARG A 21 0.72 15.42 3.42
CA ARG A 21 0.65 15.06 2.01
C ARG A 21 -0.74 14.53 1.68
N PRO A 22 -1.43 15.12 0.69
CA PRO A 22 -2.88 15.09 0.58
C PRO A 22 -3.45 13.67 0.41
N VAL A 23 -2.67 12.75 -0.17
CA VAL A 23 -3.09 11.37 -0.41
C VAL A 23 -3.37 10.61 0.89
N PHE A 24 -2.45 10.65 1.86
CA PHE A 24 -2.59 9.94 3.14
C PHE A 24 -3.69 10.58 4.01
N ALA A 25 -3.77 11.91 4.03
CA ALA A 25 -4.80 12.64 4.77
C ALA A 25 -6.21 12.30 4.26
N CYS A 26 -6.43 12.32 2.94
CA CYS A 26 -7.70 11.94 2.34
C CYS A 26 -8.09 10.49 2.63
N CYS A 27 -7.15 9.55 2.57
CA CYS A 27 -7.41 8.14 2.91
C CYS A 27 -7.82 7.99 4.39
N THR A 28 -7.16 8.72 5.29
CA THR A 28 -7.46 8.70 6.73
C THR A 28 -8.84 9.26 7.03
N GLU A 29 -9.19 10.41 6.43
CA GLU A 29 -10.50 11.06 6.62
C GLU A 29 -11.63 10.19 6.04
N ALA A 30 -11.45 9.64 4.85
CA ALA A 30 -12.44 8.75 4.24
C ALA A 30 -12.60 7.45 5.05
N TRP A 31 -11.51 6.89 5.58
CA TRP A 31 -11.58 5.76 6.50
C TRP A 31 -12.34 6.10 7.79
N ALA A 32 -12.15 7.30 8.35
CA ALA A 32 -12.89 7.71 9.53
C ALA A 32 -14.41 7.67 9.29
N ALA A 33 -14.88 8.09 8.11
CA ALA A 33 -16.30 8.01 7.74
C ALA A 33 -16.80 6.56 7.64
N VAL A 34 -16.01 5.66 7.05
CA VAL A 34 -16.31 4.22 6.99
C VAL A 34 -16.42 3.63 8.40
N ARG A 35 -15.41 3.88 9.24
CA ARG A 35 -15.33 3.38 10.61
C ARG A 35 -16.48 3.89 11.47
N GLU A 36 -16.82 5.18 11.39
CA GLU A 36 -17.95 5.73 12.14
C GLU A 36 -19.30 5.15 11.70
N SER A 37 -19.46 4.86 10.39
CA SER A 37 -20.65 4.17 9.87
C SER A 37 -20.75 2.73 10.40
N ALA A 38 -19.63 2.02 10.46
CA ALA A 38 -19.56 0.67 11.03
C ALA A 38 -19.86 0.67 12.54
N LEU A 39 -19.31 1.62 13.30
CA LEU A 39 -19.60 1.79 14.73
C LEU A 39 -21.06 2.18 14.96
N ALA A 40 -21.63 3.03 14.11
CA ALA A 40 -23.05 3.36 14.15
C ALA A 40 -23.92 2.12 13.92
N ALA A 41 -23.52 1.24 12.99
CA ALA A 41 -24.22 -0.01 12.77
C ALA A 41 -24.28 -0.86 14.05
N ARG A 42 -23.13 -1.04 14.72
CA ARG A 42 -23.09 -1.73 16.01
C ARG A 42 -23.98 -1.08 17.07
N ARG A 43 -23.91 0.24 17.22
CA ARG A 43 -24.72 0.99 18.21
C ARG A 43 -26.22 0.85 17.96
N CYS A 44 -26.64 0.84 16.69
CA CYS A 44 -28.05 0.77 16.31
C CYS A 44 -28.61 -0.66 16.28
N GLY A 45 -27.79 -1.71 16.38
CA GLY A 45 -28.24 -3.10 16.48
C GLY A 45 -29.39 -3.44 15.52
N ALA A 46 -30.48 -4.03 16.05
CA ALA A 46 -31.65 -4.38 15.25
C ALA A 46 -32.53 -3.18 14.82
N CYS A 47 -32.46 -2.03 15.49
CA CYS A 47 -33.36 -0.89 15.24
C CYS A 47 -32.90 0.05 14.10
N GLY A 48 -31.69 -0.16 13.57
CA GLY A 48 -31.18 0.61 12.43
C GLY A 48 -29.83 0.15 11.90
N GLY A 49 -29.24 -0.88 12.50
CA GLY A 49 -27.90 -1.34 12.18
C GLY A 49 -27.74 -1.85 10.76
N LEU A 50 -28.79 -2.43 10.16
CA LEU A 50 -28.76 -2.86 8.76
C LEU A 50 -28.65 -1.67 7.78
N ALA A 51 -29.29 -0.55 8.07
CA ALA A 51 -29.17 0.66 7.25
C ALA A 51 -27.77 1.26 7.35
N ALA A 52 -27.20 1.29 8.56
CA ALA A 52 -25.83 1.74 8.78
C ALA A 52 -24.77 0.79 8.16
N LEU A 53 -25.03 -0.53 8.12
CA LEU A 53 -24.20 -1.48 7.38
C LEU A 53 -24.20 -1.19 5.87
N ARG A 54 -25.36 -0.90 5.28
CA ARG A 54 -25.44 -0.46 3.87
C ARG A 54 -24.70 0.85 3.63
N ALA A 55 -24.77 1.80 4.57
CA ALA A 55 -24.00 3.03 4.49
C ALA A 55 -22.49 2.78 4.57
N THR A 56 -22.06 1.81 5.39
CA THR A 56 -20.66 1.38 5.48
C THR A 56 -20.17 0.81 4.15
N ASP A 57 -20.97 -0.06 3.52
CA ASP A 57 -20.66 -0.64 2.21
C ASP A 57 -20.57 0.43 1.10
N ALA A 58 -21.52 1.38 1.09
CA ALA A 58 -21.49 2.50 0.16
C ALA A 58 -20.25 3.39 0.36
N ALA A 59 -19.89 3.70 1.60
CA ALA A 59 -18.70 4.50 1.91
C ALA A 59 -17.40 3.79 1.48
N LEU A 60 -17.32 2.47 1.69
CA LEU A 60 -16.20 1.64 1.21
C LEU A 60 -16.11 1.65 -0.32
N ALA A 61 -17.23 1.48 -1.01
CA ALA A 61 -17.27 1.52 -2.47
C ALA A 61 -16.80 2.87 -3.02
N THR A 62 -17.21 3.98 -2.39
CA THR A 62 -16.75 5.33 -2.75
C THR A 62 -15.25 5.50 -2.51
N LEU A 63 -14.75 5.08 -1.33
CA LEU A 63 -13.32 5.11 -1.02
C LEU A 63 -12.51 4.31 -2.05
N LEU A 64 -12.94 3.08 -2.34
CA LEU A 64 -12.29 2.24 -3.33
C LEU A 64 -12.25 2.88 -4.72
N ALA A 65 -13.35 3.49 -5.17
CA ALA A 65 -13.40 4.19 -6.45
C ALA A 65 -12.39 5.34 -6.52
N HIS A 66 -12.26 6.13 -5.44
CA HIS A 66 -11.27 7.19 -5.35
C HIS A 66 -9.84 6.66 -5.34
N CYS A 67 -9.56 5.59 -4.60
CA CYS A 67 -8.24 4.95 -4.57
C CYS A 67 -7.85 4.39 -5.94
N ARG A 68 -8.76 3.72 -6.66
CA ARG A 68 -8.51 3.28 -8.04
C ARG A 68 -8.21 4.45 -8.98
N ALA A 69 -8.97 5.53 -8.86
CA ALA A 69 -8.73 6.73 -9.66
C ALA A 69 -7.40 7.41 -9.30
N ALA A 70 -7.00 7.40 -8.04
CA ALA A 70 -5.70 7.91 -7.59
C ALA A 70 -4.54 7.04 -8.10
N HIS A 71 -4.67 5.72 -7.97
CA HIS A 71 -3.71 4.76 -8.53
C HIS A 71 -3.50 4.97 -10.02
N ALA A 72 -4.58 5.13 -10.80
CA ALA A 72 -4.49 5.38 -12.25
C ALA A 72 -3.80 6.71 -12.62
N ARG A 73 -3.76 7.69 -11.70
CA ARG A 73 -3.04 8.96 -11.91
C ARG A 73 -1.58 8.89 -11.47
N LEU A 74 -1.29 8.11 -10.42
CA LEU A 74 0.05 7.95 -9.86
C LEU A 74 0.87 6.93 -10.66
N ALA A 75 0.24 5.87 -11.15
CA ALA A 75 0.86 4.92 -12.05
C ALA A 75 1.15 5.64 -13.39
N PRO A 76 2.42 5.78 -13.78
CA PRO A 76 2.76 6.47 -15.01
C PRO A 76 2.19 5.70 -16.21
N ALA A 77 1.54 6.42 -17.12
CA ALA A 77 1.10 5.86 -18.38
C ALA A 77 2.32 5.42 -19.23
N PRO A 78 2.14 4.48 -20.18
CA PRO A 78 3.17 4.17 -21.17
C PRO A 78 3.77 5.46 -21.77
N PRO A 79 5.11 5.58 -21.87
CA PRO A 79 6.06 4.50 -22.18
C PRO A 79 6.83 3.88 -21.00
N ALA A 80 6.48 4.14 -19.74
CA ALA A 80 7.18 3.55 -18.59
C ALA A 80 7.18 2.01 -18.65
N ARG A 81 8.35 1.39 -18.53
CA ARG A 81 8.50 -0.07 -18.67
C ARG A 81 7.79 -0.82 -17.55
N ALA A 82 7.99 -0.39 -16.31
CA ALA A 82 7.33 -0.98 -15.15
C ALA A 82 5.80 -0.95 -15.31
N ALA A 83 5.24 0.11 -15.89
CA ALA A 83 3.82 0.19 -16.19
C ALA A 83 3.37 -0.82 -17.27
N ARG A 84 4.21 -1.10 -18.28
CA ARG A 84 3.93 -2.14 -19.29
C ARG A 84 3.98 -3.54 -18.69
N TRP A 85 4.96 -3.83 -17.84
CA TRP A 85 5.08 -5.13 -17.17
C TRP A 85 3.96 -5.36 -16.15
N LEU A 86 3.51 -4.31 -15.46
CA LEU A 86 2.37 -4.39 -14.54
C LEU A 86 1.00 -4.44 -15.23
N ALA A 87 0.93 -4.12 -16.52
CA ALA A 87 -0.28 -4.31 -17.31
C ALA A 87 -0.51 -5.78 -17.70
N ASP A 88 0.51 -6.63 -17.59
CA ASP A 88 0.45 -8.06 -17.83
C ASP A 88 0.45 -8.82 -16.49
N ASP A 89 -0.66 -9.48 -16.17
CA ASP A 89 -0.83 -10.17 -14.88
C ASP A 89 0.13 -11.37 -14.72
N ASP A 90 0.58 -11.99 -15.81
CA ASP A 90 1.52 -13.11 -15.76
C ASP A 90 2.94 -12.60 -15.49
N ILE A 91 3.33 -11.48 -16.10
CA ILE A 91 4.59 -10.80 -15.79
C ILE A 91 4.55 -10.27 -14.35
N ALA A 92 3.46 -9.64 -13.92
CA ALA A 92 3.33 -9.15 -12.54
C ALA A 92 3.48 -10.30 -11.52
N ARG A 93 2.87 -11.47 -11.78
CA ARG A 93 3.04 -12.65 -10.93
C ARG A 93 4.47 -13.19 -10.95
N PHE A 94 5.11 -13.21 -12.11
CA PHE A 94 6.51 -13.60 -12.23
C PHE A 94 7.43 -12.67 -11.41
N LEU A 95 7.23 -11.35 -11.49
CA LEU A 95 8.00 -10.38 -10.71
C LEU A 95 7.86 -10.61 -9.19
N GLN A 96 6.69 -11.07 -8.74
CA GLN A 96 6.45 -11.42 -7.33
C GLN A 96 7.22 -12.67 -6.87
N THR A 97 7.66 -13.52 -7.80
CA THR A 97 8.48 -14.70 -7.48
C THR A 97 9.96 -14.35 -7.33
N LEU A 98 10.38 -13.13 -7.67
CA LEU A 98 11.78 -12.74 -7.67
C LEU A 98 12.34 -12.75 -6.23
N PRO A 99 13.58 -13.25 -6.03
CA PRO A 99 14.16 -13.42 -4.70
C PRO A 99 14.21 -12.11 -3.90
N ASN A 100 14.45 -11.00 -4.59
CA ASN A 100 14.58 -9.69 -3.98
C ASN A 100 13.22 -9.07 -3.62
N TYR A 101 12.22 -9.24 -4.48
CA TYR A 101 10.84 -8.87 -4.15
C TYR A 101 10.38 -9.62 -2.89
N ARG A 102 10.66 -10.92 -2.81
CA ARG A 102 10.38 -11.71 -1.60
C ARG A 102 11.13 -11.17 -0.39
N ALA A 103 12.40 -10.79 -0.55
CA ALA A 103 13.16 -10.21 0.54
C ALA A 103 12.58 -8.87 1.05
N ALA A 104 12.07 -8.03 0.14
CA ALA A 104 11.39 -6.78 0.47
C ALA A 104 10.04 -6.99 1.17
N VAL A 105 9.31 -8.06 0.82
CA VAL A 105 7.98 -8.37 1.39
C VAL A 105 8.07 -9.17 2.70
N ASP A 106 8.96 -10.15 2.80
CA ASP A 106 9.01 -11.12 3.90
C ASP A 106 9.56 -10.54 5.22
N ARG A 107 9.89 -9.24 5.28
CA ARG A 107 10.31 -8.48 6.48
C ARG A 107 11.37 -9.22 7.35
N THR A 108 12.14 -10.11 6.75
CA THR A 108 13.14 -10.95 7.41
C THR A 108 14.48 -10.22 7.38
N ASP A 109 15.30 -10.37 8.42
CA ASP A 109 16.62 -9.74 8.48
C ASP A 109 17.59 -10.42 7.48
N TYR A 110 17.60 -9.95 6.23
CA TYR A 110 18.59 -10.36 5.24
C TYR A 110 19.93 -9.67 5.50
N THR A 111 21.02 -10.42 5.41
CA THR A 111 22.36 -9.83 5.42
C THR A 111 22.62 -9.06 4.12
N ALA A 112 23.50 -8.05 4.16
CA ALA A 112 23.86 -7.27 2.98
C ALA A 112 24.41 -8.13 1.83
N GLN A 113 25.01 -9.28 2.14
CA GLN A 113 25.53 -10.22 1.16
C GLN A 113 24.42 -11.06 0.51
N GLU A 114 23.41 -11.49 1.27
CA GLU A 114 22.24 -12.20 0.74
C GLU A 114 21.39 -11.29 -0.14
N LEU A 115 21.19 -10.04 0.29
CA LEU A 115 20.55 -9.00 -0.53
C LEU A 115 21.30 -8.81 -1.85
N LYS A 116 22.63 -8.63 -1.81
CA LYS A 116 23.45 -8.48 -3.01
C LYS A 116 23.29 -9.65 -3.99
N GLN A 117 23.30 -10.89 -3.50
CA GLN A 117 23.10 -12.09 -4.33
C GLN A 117 21.68 -12.15 -4.92
N ALA A 118 20.67 -11.70 -4.17
CA ALA A 118 19.30 -11.61 -4.66
C ALA A 118 19.18 -10.60 -5.81
N TYR A 119 19.81 -9.42 -5.70
CA TYR A 119 19.88 -8.43 -6.77
C TYR A 119 20.58 -8.96 -8.03
N GLU A 120 21.73 -9.62 -7.87
CA GLU A 120 22.50 -10.17 -9.00
C GLU A 120 21.69 -11.24 -9.75
N ARG A 121 21.03 -12.16 -9.03
CA ARG A 121 20.14 -13.17 -9.62
C ARG A 121 18.92 -12.56 -10.29
N GLU A 122 18.32 -11.54 -9.68
CA GLU A 122 17.18 -10.84 -10.27
C GLU A 122 17.56 -10.16 -11.59
N ALA A 123 18.70 -9.47 -11.64
CA ALA A 123 19.17 -8.81 -12.86
C ALA A 123 19.39 -9.81 -14.01
N GLU A 124 19.94 -10.99 -13.70
CA GLU A 124 20.11 -12.09 -14.67
C GLU A 124 18.75 -12.63 -15.17
N ILE A 125 17.81 -12.87 -14.26
CA ILE A 125 16.47 -13.38 -14.58
C ILE A 125 15.68 -12.37 -15.44
N LEU A 126 15.70 -11.09 -15.07
CA LEU A 126 15.02 -10.03 -15.82
C LEU A 126 15.63 -9.86 -17.22
N GLY A 127 16.98 -9.87 -17.32
CA GLY A 127 17.69 -9.74 -18.59
C GLY A 127 17.46 -10.91 -19.55
N THR A 128 17.25 -12.12 -19.03
CA THR A 128 17.01 -13.32 -19.84
C THR A 128 15.53 -13.57 -20.15
N SER A 129 14.63 -13.29 -19.21
CA SER A 129 13.21 -13.68 -19.30
C SER A 129 12.34 -12.63 -19.97
N LEU A 130 12.67 -11.34 -19.82
CA LEU A 130 11.86 -10.25 -20.36
C LEU A 130 12.43 -9.66 -21.66
N GLY A 131 13.66 -10.05 -22.04
CA GLY A 131 14.26 -9.81 -23.37
C GLY A 131 14.35 -8.34 -23.80
N ASP A 132 14.10 -7.41 -22.88
CA ASP A 132 14.05 -5.97 -23.14
C ASP A 132 15.50 -5.47 -23.18
N GLY A 133 15.89 -4.84 -24.29
CA GLY A 133 17.26 -4.36 -24.54
C GLY A 133 17.71 -3.25 -23.57
N GLU A 134 18.73 -2.48 -23.98
CA GLU A 134 19.24 -1.35 -23.18
C GLU A 134 18.11 -0.44 -22.67
N VAL A 135 18.08 -0.23 -21.36
CA VAL A 135 17.09 0.62 -20.69
C VAL A 135 17.31 2.06 -21.08
N SER A 136 16.39 2.62 -21.85
CA SER A 136 16.46 4.05 -22.17
C SER A 136 16.02 4.86 -20.94
N SER A 137 16.69 5.96 -20.64
CA SER A 137 16.32 6.83 -19.50
C SER A 137 14.91 7.43 -19.61
N ARG A 138 14.23 7.29 -20.77
CA ARG A 138 12.83 7.66 -20.97
C ARG A 138 11.83 6.63 -20.44
N GLU A 139 12.27 5.41 -20.16
CA GLU A 139 11.45 4.31 -19.66
C GLU A 139 11.42 4.23 -18.13
N ILE A 140 12.26 5.02 -17.46
CA ILE A 140 12.40 5.13 -16.01
C ILE A 140 11.66 6.38 -15.51
N VAL A 141 10.93 6.26 -14.41
CA VAL A 141 10.36 7.41 -13.70
C VAL A 141 11.47 8.20 -13.03
N ALA A 142 11.87 9.29 -13.66
CA ALA A 142 12.95 10.14 -13.15
C ALA A 142 12.53 11.06 -12.00
N ASP A 143 11.22 11.25 -11.75
CA ASP A 143 10.73 12.16 -10.71
C ASP A 143 10.61 11.46 -9.35
N ILE A 144 11.49 11.87 -8.44
CA ILE A 144 11.53 11.38 -7.06
C ILE A 144 10.22 11.69 -6.31
N ASN A 145 9.55 12.80 -6.60
CA ASN A 145 8.30 13.15 -5.90
C ASN A 145 7.18 12.17 -6.27
N THR A 146 7.08 11.79 -7.54
CA THR A 146 6.16 10.75 -8.00
C THR A 146 6.42 9.41 -7.32
N LEU A 147 7.69 8.98 -7.18
CA LEU A 147 8.05 7.75 -6.46
C LEU A 147 7.67 7.83 -4.98
N VAL A 148 7.88 8.98 -4.36
CA VAL A 148 7.54 9.22 -2.95
C VAL A 148 6.03 9.20 -2.74
N ASP A 149 5.23 9.82 -3.62
CA ASP A 149 3.77 9.79 -3.54
C ASP A 149 3.23 8.38 -3.76
N LEU A 150 3.84 7.60 -4.65
CA LEU A 150 3.50 6.21 -4.88
C LEU A 150 3.83 5.31 -3.68
N ALA A 151 4.96 5.54 -3.00
CA ALA A 151 5.31 4.84 -1.77
C ALA A 151 4.31 5.10 -0.64
N LEU A 152 3.93 6.37 -0.43
CA LEU A 152 2.90 6.73 0.54
C LEU A 152 1.53 6.16 0.18
N PHE A 153 1.20 6.13 -1.11
CA PHE A 153 -0.04 5.54 -1.59
C PHE A 153 -0.04 4.02 -1.36
N CYS A 154 1.06 3.32 -1.66
CA CYS A 154 1.25 1.90 -1.35
C CYS A 154 0.98 1.59 0.12
N GLU A 155 1.60 2.35 1.03
CA GLU A 155 1.40 2.21 2.46
C GLU A 155 -0.05 2.48 2.89
N SER A 156 -0.66 3.53 2.32
CA SER A 156 -2.06 3.86 2.59
C SER A 156 -3.00 2.71 2.21
N MET A 157 -2.74 2.01 1.10
CA MET A 157 -3.57 0.89 0.65
C MET A 157 -3.39 -0.35 1.54
N ASP A 158 -2.16 -0.67 1.96
CA ASP A 158 -1.88 -1.74 2.93
C ASP A 158 -2.56 -1.47 4.28
N TRP A 159 -2.46 -0.23 4.76
CA TRP A 159 -3.15 0.21 5.97
C TRP A 159 -4.67 0.09 5.84
N LEU A 160 -5.27 0.57 4.73
CA LEU A 160 -6.71 0.46 4.48
C LEU A 160 -7.15 -1.00 4.43
N SER A 161 -6.45 -1.87 3.70
CA SER A 161 -6.76 -3.30 3.62
C SER A 161 -6.79 -3.94 5.00
N THR A 162 -5.74 -3.72 5.80
CA THR A 162 -5.65 -4.23 7.17
C THR A 162 -6.82 -3.76 8.03
N ASN A 163 -7.17 -2.47 7.92
CA ASN A 163 -8.27 -1.86 8.66
C ASN A 163 -9.66 -2.38 8.22
N ILE A 164 -9.89 -2.57 6.92
CA ILE A 164 -11.14 -3.14 6.37
C ILE A 164 -11.37 -4.55 6.93
N LYS A 165 -10.31 -5.36 7.02
CA LYS A 165 -10.35 -6.70 7.61
C LYS A 165 -10.77 -6.71 9.09
N THR A 166 -10.70 -5.57 9.79
CA THR A 166 -11.17 -5.44 11.19
C THR A 166 -12.67 -5.12 11.34
N ILE A 167 -13.34 -4.69 10.27
CA ILE A 167 -14.77 -4.30 10.30
C ILE A 167 -15.66 -5.41 10.87
N PRO A 168 -15.49 -6.70 10.52
CA PRO A 168 -16.29 -7.77 11.11
C PRO A 168 -16.19 -7.84 12.63
N SER A 169 -15.00 -7.63 13.20
CA SER A 169 -14.77 -7.59 14.64
C SER A 169 -15.27 -6.30 15.30
N LEU A 170 -15.31 -5.20 14.56
CA LEU A 170 -15.83 -3.91 15.04
C LEU A 170 -17.36 -3.92 15.15
N VAL A 171 -18.05 -4.57 14.20
CA VAL A 171 -19.52 -4.59 14.09
C VAL A 171 -20.14 -5.83 14.74
N GLY A 172 -19.50 -6.99 14.56
CA GLY A 172 -19.92 -8.24 15.17
C GLY A 172 -19.61 -8.27 16.67
N ALA A 173 -20.45 -8.96 17.44
CA ALA A 173 -20.15 -9.25 18.84
C ALA A 173 -20.51 -10.71 19.18
N PRO A 174 -19.74 -11.37 20.06
CA PRO A 174 -20.06 -12.70 20.59
C PRO A 174 -21.15 -12.70 21.69
N THR A 175 -21.63 -11.53 22.12
CA THR A 175 -22.66 -11.36 23.17
C THR A 175 -23.76 -10.40 22.74
N ALA A 176 -24.92 -10.52 23.40
CA ALA A 176 -26.21 -9.89 23.07
C ALA A 176 -26.10 -8.37 22.86
N GLY A 177 -25.97 -7.95 21.60
CA GLY A 177 -25.80 -6.54 21.22
C GLY A 177 -25.07 -6.33 19.89
N GLY A 178 -24.37 -7.35 19.36
CA GLY A 178 -23.79 -7.32 18.02
C GLY A 178 -24.81 -7.58 16.90
N LEU A 179 -24.58 -7.00 15.73
CA LEU A 179 -25.31 -7.37 14.51
C LEU A 179 -24.83 -8.74 14.02
N LYS A 180 -25.77 -9.61 13.68
CA LYS A 180 -25.45 -10.81 12.90
C LYS A 180 -25.08 -10.37 11.47
N LEU A 181 -23.80 -10.47 11.14
CA LEU A 181 -23.30 -10.17 9.81
C LEU A 181 -23.71 -11.28 8.84
N THR A 182 -24.10 -10.90 7.62
CA THR A 182 -24.40 -11.86 6.56
C THR A 182 -23.11 -12.35 5.92
N GLU A 183 -23.09 -13.59 5.45
CA GLU A 183 -21.95 -14.12 4.69
C GLU A 183 -21.64 -13.28 3.46
N LYS A 184 -22.69 -12.78 2.78
CA LYS A 184 -22.53 -11.83 1.66
C LYS A 184 -21.70 -10.62 2.07
N PHE A 185 -22.02 -9.96 3.19
CA PHE A 185 -21.28 -8.78 3.64
C PHE A 185 -19.83 -9.09 3.99
N LEU A 186 -19.58 -10.25 4.61
CA LEU A 186 -18.21 -10.70 4.92
C LEU A 186 -17.40 -10.95 3.64
N ASN A 187 -18.01 -11.57 2.64
CA ASN A 187 -17.40 -11.81 1.35
C ASN A 187 -17.13 -10.50 0.59
N ASP A 188 -18.07 -9.55 0.62
CA ASP A 188 -17.91 -8.23 -0.01
C ASP A 188 -16.76 -7.43 0.65
N LEU A 189 -16.62 -7.49 1.98
CA LEU A 189 -15.50 -6.90 2.71
C LEU A 189 -14.15 -7.55 2.35
N ALA A 190 -14.11 -8.88 2.30
CA ALA A 190 -12.90 -9.61 1.93
C ALA A 190 -12.47 -9.30 0.50
N ALA A 191 -13.43 -9.26 -0.44
CA ALA A 191 -13.19 -8.87 -1.83
C ALA A 191 -12.69 -7.42 -1.92
N THR A 192 -13.29 -6.50 -1.15
CA THR A 192 -12.86 -5.09 -1.12
C THR A 192 -11.43 -4.98 -0.60
N ALA A 193 -11.11 -5.62 0.53
CA ALA A 193 -9.75 -5.61 1.10
C ALA A 193 -8.71 -6.21 0.13
N ALA A 194 -9.06 -7.28 -0.58
CA ALA A 194 -8.19 -7.89 -1.58
C ALA A 194 -7.85 -6.92 -2.74
N VAL A 195 -8.77 -6.03 -3.12
CA VAL A 195 -8.46 -4.99 -4.13
C VAL A 195 -7.46 -3.96 -3.58
N PHE A 196 -7.55 -3.59 -2.30
CA PHE A 196 -6.55 -2.71 -1.68
C PHE A 196 -5.18 -3.40 -1.59
N ASP A 197 -5.15 -4.69 -1.24
CA ASP A 197 -3.92 -5.50 -1.27
C ASP A 197 -3.31 -5.53 -2.68
N GLU A 198 -4.12 -5.75 -3.72
CA GLU A 198 -3.68 -5.76 -5.12
C GLU A 198 -3.08 -4.41 -5.55
N ILE A 199 -3.72 -3.29 -5.19
CA ILE A 199 -3.22 -1.95 -5.50
C ILE A 199 -1.90 -1.70 -4.78
N ALA A 200 -1.82 -2.01 -3.48
CA ALA A 200 -0.58 -1.88 -2.70
C ALA A 200 0.55 -2.69 -3.35
N GLN A 201 0.25 -3.93 -3.72
CA GLN A 201 1.20 -4.83 -4.36
C GLN A 201 1.71 -4.29 -5.70
N LYS A 202 0.82 -3.78 -6.55
CA LYS A 202 1.20 -3.15 -7.82
C LYS A 202 2.10 -1.94 -7.61
N CYS A 203 1.79 -1.09 -6.63
CA CYS A 203 2.64 0.05 -6.27
C CYS A 203 4.03 -0.40 -5.78
N LEU A 204 4.09 -1.45 -4.96
CA LEU A 204 5.34 -1.98 -4.42
C LEU A 204 6.24 -2.55 -5.53
N ILE A 205 5.67 -3.35 -6.44
CA ILE A 205 6.41 -3.88 -7.60
C ILE A 205 6.90 -2.72 -8.48
N PHE A 206 6.07 -1.71 -8.70
CA PHE A 206 6.47 -0.53 -9.47
C PHE A 206 7.69 0.16 -8.85
N LEU A 207 7.64 0.46 -7.55
CA LEU A 207 8.74 1.08 -6.81
C LEU A 207 10.00 0.22 -6.86
N HIS A 208 9.83 -1.09 -6.70
CA HIS A 208 10.92 -2.06 -6.73
C HIS A 208 11.66 -2.05 -8.08
N LEU A 209 10.91 -2.04 -9.19
CA LEU A 209 11.47 -1.98 -10.52
C LEU A 209 12.19 -0.64 -10.76
N GLU A 210 11.54 0.48 -10.48
CA GLU A 210 12.12 1.80 -10.73
C GLU A 210 13.41 2.04 -9.94
N VAL A 211 13.49 1.61 -8.67
CA VAL A 211 14.70 1.77 -7.85
C VAL A 211 15.80 0.77 -8.21
N SER A 212 15.45 -0.39 -8.78
CA SER A 212 16.45 -1.35 -9.27
C SER A 212 17.15 -0.89 -10.56
N PHE A 213 16.51 -0.01 -11.34
CA PHE A 213 17.05 0.50 -12.61
C PHE A 213 17.61 1.91 -12.55
N SER A 214 17.11 2.75 -11.65
CA SER A 214 17.66 4.09 -11.46
C SER A 214 18.86 4.04 -10.53
N ASP A 215 19.97 4.71 -10.89
CA ASP A 215 21.13 5.00 -10.02
C ASP A 215 20.73 5.91 -8.81
N ILE A 216 19.44 5.95 -8.46
CA ILE A 216 18.90 6.60 -7.27
C ILE A 216 19.48 5.85 -6.07
N ASP A 217 20.29 6.60 -5.32
CA ASP A 217 21.10 6.18 -4.20
C ASP A 217 20.45 5.02 -3.40
N ARG A 218 21.12 3.87 -3.28
CA ARG A 218 20.67 2.70 -2.48
C ARG A 218 20.25 3.08 -1.06
N ARG A 219 20.68 4.23 -0.55
CA ARG A 219 20.21 4.87 0.68
C ARG A 219 18.73 5.25 0.67
N PHE A 220 18.18 5.69 -0.46
CA PHE A 220 16.76 6.02 -0.62
C PHE A 220 15.88 4.78 -0.58
N TYR A 221 16.36 3.63 -1.11
CA TYR A 221 15.71 2.32 -0.93
C TYR A 221 15.71 1.89 0.53
N TYR A 222 16.84 2.03 1.23
CA TYR A 222 16.90 1.79 2.68
C TYR A 222 16.00 2.75 3.44
N ASP A 223 15.95 4.05 3.12
CA ASP A 223 15.08 5.01 3.81
C ASP A 223 13.60 4.80 3.49
N ILE A 224 13.19 4.41 2.28
CA ILE A 224 11.78 4.08 1.99
C ILE A 224 11.42 2.74 2.63
N SER A 225 12.27 1.72 2.51
CA SER A 225 12.07 0.40 3.13
C SER A 225 12.05 0.47 4.67
N LEU A 226 12.97 1.22 5.29
CA LEU A 226 13.02 1.48 6.74
C LEU A 226 11.94 2.46 7.22
N ASN A 227 11.59 3.51 6.47
CA ASN A 227 10.54 4.43 6.91
C ASN A 227 9.13 3.84 6.72
N CYS A 228 8.89 2.98 5.72
CA CYS A 228 7.72 2.09 5.71
C CYS A 228 7.72 1.13 6.92
N GLN A 229 8.89 0.79 7.47
CA GLN A 229 9.08 -0.06 8.65
C GLN A 229 8.70 0.63 9.99
N TYR A 230 8.66 1.98 10.07
CA TYR A 230 8.52 2.71 11.35
C TYR A 230 7.13 3.31 11.64
N PHE A 231 6.22 3.37 10.66
CA PHE A 231 4.82 3.78 10.91
C PHE A 231 3.93 2.61 11.40
N ILE A 232 4.45 1.39 11.42
CA ILE A 232 3.80 0.13 11.83
C ILE A 232 3.88 -0.08 13.36
N THR A 233 3.68 0.96 14.16
CA THR A 233 3.36 0.75 15.58
C THR A 233 2.07 1.47 15.94
N PRO A 234 0.97 0.74 16.18
CA PRO A 234 -0.04 1.27 17.08
C PRO A 234 0.62 1.38 18.46
N LYS A 235 0.47 2.54 19.10
CA LYS A 235 0.47 2.58 20.56
C LYS A 235 -0.74 1.81 21.08
#